data_AF-A0A958AE37-F1
#
_entry.id   AF-A0A958AE37-F1
#
_cell.length_a   1.000
_cell.length_b   1.000
_cell.length_c   1.000
_cell.angle_alpha   90.00
_cell.angle_beta   90.00
_cell.angle_gamma   90.00
#
_symmetry.space_group_name_H-M   'P 1'
#
loop_
_entity.id
_entity.type
_entity.pdbx_description
1 polymer ?
#
loop_
_entity_poly.entity_id
_entity_poly.type
_entity_poly.pdbx_seq_one_letter_code
_entity_poly.pdbx_strand_id
1 'polypeptide(L)'
;MYAEVVVNRPIVKRNRRSFVDAPEDAVIPAPELHQESPEPEAPEDDNPLALTFHYHIPPHLADNLRVGHLVAVPFRTQQLMGVVVGLSQISPVSDTRPVEAILDPNPVLTPNQIELARWLSREYIAPLAACLQYFLPPGSGRKPELMLIPLDNTASPGSLTAPERVLLAYLRQKGPTPLAEVDPGAAAGLVEKGLARRQSVLTKPRVGPKLERMVELTIPPDEIDGMLPTLGRPSKQADLLLYLSELDDPLPALDNVLAAVDCSISPVNALVERGWAELIPPQTRLDMPPALRDNSAPLETITDSPAEQKV
;
A
#
# COMPACT_ATOMS: atom_id res chain seq x y z
N MET A 1 26.38 -3.12 18.25
CA MET A 1 25.08 -3.79 18.01
C MET A 1 24.63 -3.52 16.58
N TYR A 2 24.12 -4.54 15.92
CA TYR A 2 23.74 -4.55 14.51
C TYR A 2 22.33 -5.11 14.36
N ALA A 3 21.60 -4.58 13.39
CA ALA A 3 20.29 -5.09 13.00
C ALA A 3 20.43 -5.89 11.70
N GLU A 4 19.82 -7.06 11.68
CA GLU A 4 19.61 -7.87 10.50
C GLU A 4 18.25 -7.48 9.90
N VAL A 5 18.27 -7.00 8.65
CA VAL A 5 17.12 -6.37 8.01
C VAL A 5 16.81 -7.04 6.67
N VAL A 6 15.55 -7.43 6.48
CA VAL A 6 15.03 -7.86 5.18
C VAL A 6 14.42 -6.64 4.49
N VAL A 7 14.96 -6.26 3.33
CA VAL A 7 14.46 -5.10 2.56
C VAL A 7 13.33 -5.51 1.61
N ASN A 8 12.31 -4.66 1.51
CA ASN A 8 11.13 -4.90 0.68
C ASN A 8 11.42 -4.58 -0.81
N ARG A 9 12.25 -5.39 -1.46
CA ARG A 9 12.37 -5.40 -2.92
C ARG A 9 12.62 -6.81 -3.41
N PRO A 10 11.90 -7.31 -4.44
CA PRO A 10 12.32 -8.51 -5.12
C PRO A 10 13.71 -8.25 -5.72
N ILE A 11 14.73 -8.95 -5.21
CA ILE A 11 16.06 -8.96 -5.82
C ILE A 11 15.94 -9.86 -7.05
N VAL A 12 15.39 -9.31 -8.14
CA VAL A 12 15.40 -9.99 -9.43
C VAL A 12 16.83 -9.89 -9.95
N LYS A 13 17.70 -10.85 -9.61
CA LYS A 13 18.86 -11.14 -10.46
C LYS A 13 18.27 -11.51 -11.82
N ARG A 14 18.58 -10.71 -12.84
CA ARG A 14 18.10 -10.86 -14.22
C ARG A 14 18.75 -12.11 -14.85
N ASN A 15 18.52 -13.28 -14.29
CA ASN A 15 18.88 -14.54 -14.91
C ASN A 15 17.78 -14.90 -15.90
N ARG A 16 18.04 -14.66 -17.19
CA ARG A 16 17.34 -15.36 -18.27
C ARG A 16 17.66 -16.85 -18.15
N ARG A 17 16.94 -17.56 -17.30
CA ARG A 17 16.73 -18.99 -17.45
C ARG A 17 15.26 -19.17 -17.75
N SER A 18 14.98 -19.73 -18.93
CA SER A 18 13.66 -20.19 -19.33
C SER A 18 13.11 -21.09 -18.23
N PHE A 19 11.99 -20.69 -17.64
CA PHE A 19 11.16 -21.63 -16.88
C PHE A 19 10.71 -22.70 -17.87
N VAL A 20 11.06 -23.95 -17.57
CA VAL A 20 10.43 -25.11 -18.18
C VAL A 20 9.15 -25.33 -17.39
N ASP A 21 8.01 -25.45 -18.08
CA ASP A 21 6.69 -25.65 -17.45
C ASP A 21 6.73 -26.84 -16.48
N ALA A 22 6.26 -26.60 -15.26
CA ALA A 22 5.95 -27.68 -14.32
C ALA A 22 4.62 -28.33 -14.76
N PRO A 23 4.50 -29.66 -14.75
CA PRO A 23 3.27 -30.34 -15.15
C PRO A 23 2.11 -29.97 -14.21
N GLU A 24 0.92 -29.78 -14.79
CA GLU A 24 -0.31 -29.28 -14.13
C GLU A 24 -0.85 -30.17 -12.98
N ASP A 25 -0.35 -31.40 -12.83
CA ASP A 25 -0.87 -32.41 -11.88
C ASP A 25 0.05 -32.70 -10.68
N ALA A 26 0.96 -31.79 -10.33
CA ALA A 26 1.78 -31.95 -9.12
C ALA A 26 0.92 -31.81 -7.84
N VAL A 27 0.40 -32.93 -7.35
CA VAL A 27 -0.24 -33.03 -6.03
C VAL A 27 0.78 -32.60 -4.97
N ILE A 28 0.57 -31.45 -4.33
CA ILE A 28 1.34 -31.02 -3.16
C ILE A 28 0.81 -31.83 -1.96
N PRO A 29 1.56 -32.81 -1.43
CA PRO A 29 1.10 -33.56 -0.27
C PRO A 29 0.97 -32.63 0.95
N ALA A 30 0.00 -32.90 1.81
CA ALA A 30 -0.19 -32.18 3.08
C ALA A 30 1.07 -32.30 3.96
N PRO A 31 1.42 -31.27 4.75
CA PRO A 31 2.66 -31.27 5.51
C PRO A 31 2.60 -32.35 6.60
N GLU A 32 3.46 -33.36 6.48
CA GLU A 32 3.74 -34.28 7.59
C GLU A 32 4.62 -33.58 8.62
N LEU A 33 4.16 -33.53 9.87
CA LEU A 33 4.91 -33.02 11.02
C LEU A 33 6.09 -33.98 11.31
N HIS A 34 7.17 -33.87 10.55
CA HIS A 34 8.38 -34.62 10.82
C HIS A 34 9.10 -34.06 12.05
N GLN A 35 9.19 -34.91 13.09
CA GLN A 35 10.14 -34.77 14.19
C GLN A 35 11.50 -35.30 13.71
N GLU A 36 12.33 -34.48 13.07
CA GLU A 36 13.71 -34.85 12.77
C GLU A 36 14.70 -33.88 13.42
N SER A 37 15.70 -34.48 14.08
CA SER A 37 16.80 -33.82 14.77
C SER A 37 17.76 -33.19 13.75
N PRO A 38 18.45 -32.08 14.07
CA PRO A 38 19.15 -31.29 13.06
C PRO A 38 20.42 -32.00 12.59
N GLU A 39 20.46 -32.37 11.30
CA GLU A 39 21.71 -32.57 10.57
C GLU A 39 22.46 -31.23 10.45
N PRO A 40 23.80 -31.22 10.35
CA PRO A 40 24.59 -30.01 10.50
C PRO A 40 24.32 -29.05 9.32
N GLU A 41 23.68 -27.93 9.64
CA GLU A 41 23.33 -26.87 8.70
C GLU A 41 24.58 -26.37 7.95
N ALA A 42 24.53 -26.45 6.62
CA ALA A 42 25.48 -25.73 5.76
C ALA A 42 25.50 -24.24 6.14
N PRO A 43 26.63 -23.53 6.02
CA PRO A 43 26.72 -22.13 6.41
C PRO A 43 25.61 -21.31 5.72
N GLU A 44 24.76 -20.69 6.53
CA GLU A 44 23.52 -20.00 6.15
C GLU A 44 23.72 -18.84 5.14
N ASP A 45 24.97 -18.45 4.87
CA ASP A 45 25.35 -17.22 4.19
C ASP A 45 25.07 -17.17 2.67
N ASP A 46 24.72 -18.29 2.01
CA ASP A 46 24.54 -18.32 0.54
C ASP A 46 23.14 -18.77 0.09
N ASN A 47 22.11 -18.61 0.93
CA ASN A 47 20.71 -18.81 0.51
C ASN A 47 20.16 -17.51 -0.15
N PRO A 48 20.03 -17.44 -1.49
CA PRO A 48 19.54 -16.25 -2.17
C PRO A 48 18.07 -15.92 -1.88
N LEU A 49 17.33 -16.84 -1.26
CA LEU A 49 15.92 -16.65 -0.89
C LEU A 49 15.78 -16.04 0.50
N ALA A 50 16.75 -16.25 1.39
CA ALA A 50 16.74 -15.73 2.76
C ALA A 50 17.65 -14.49 2.94
N LEU A 51 18.00 -13.79 1.85
CA LEU A 51 18.90 -12.64 1.87
C LEU A 51 18.49 -11.57 2.91
N THR A 52 19.30 -11.44 3.95
CA THR A 52 19.25 -10.36 4.93
C THR A 52 20.43 -9.42 4.77
N PHE A 53 20.30 -8.21 5.29
CA PHE A 53 21.34 -7.18 5.25
C PHE A 53 21.64 -6.67 6.65
N HIS A 54 22.93 -6.54 6.98
CA HIS A 54 23.37 -6.04 8.27
C HIS A 54 23.58 -4.52 8.25
N TYR A 55 22.98 -3.86 9.23
CA TYR A 55 23.11 -2.42 9.47
C TYR A 55 23.57 -2.18 10.91
N HIS A 56 24.40 -1.17 11.15
CA HIS A 56 24.70 -0.78 12.53
C HIS A 56 23.57 0.07 13.09
N ILE A 57 23.32 -0.07 14.40
CA ILE A 57 22.26 0.65 15.09
C ILE A 57 22.86 1.92 15.70
N PRO A 58 22.46 3.13 15.26
CA PRO A 58 22.91 4.37 15.89
C PRO A 58 22.49 4.44 17.37
N PRO A 59 23.25 5.12 18.23
CA PRO A 59 22.96 5.20 19.67
C PRO A 59 21.54 5.69 19.98
N HIS A 60 21.02 6.65 19.21
CA HIS A 60 19.69 7.21 19.40
C HIS A 60 18.53 6.25 19.07
N LEU A 61 18.81 5.12 18.41
CA LEU A 61 17.82 4.07 18.11
C LEU A 61 18.01 2.81 18.95
N ALA A 62 19.15 2.67 19.64
CA ALA A 62 19.56 1.42 20.30
C ALA A 62 18.55 0.93 21.34
N ASP A 63 17.95 1.85 22.10
CA ASP A 63 17.01 1.49 23.18
C ASP A 63 15.63 1.10 22.67
N ASN A 64 15.24 1.61 21.49
CA ASN A 64 13.89 1.48 20.95
C ASN A 64 13.79 0.39 19.87
N LEU A 65 14.87 0.13 19.13
CA LEU A 65 14.84 -0.83 18.04
C LEU A 65 14.72 -2.27 18.57
N ARG A 66 13.72 -3.00 18.05
CA ARG A 66 13.46 -4.42 18.35
C ARG A 66 13.23 -5.19 17.05
N VAL A 67 13.36 -6.51 17.13
CA VAL A 67 12.88 -7.43 16.07
C VAL A 67 11.41 -7.14 15.77
N GLY A 68 11.05 -7.16 14.49
CA GLY A 68 9.71 -6.86 13.97
C GLY A 68 9.46 -5.40 13.64
N HIS A 69 10.37 -4.47 13.97
CA HIS A 69 10.22 -3.07 13.57
C HIS A 69 10.33 -2.88 12.06
N LEU A 70 9.50 -1.99 11.54
CA LEU A 70 9.64 -1.42 10.21
C LEU A 70 10.66 -0.28 10.27
N VAL A 71 11.68 -0.33 9.42
CA VAL A 71 12.79 0.63 9.41
C VAL A 71 13.06 1.19 8.03
N ALA A 72 13.56 2.42 7.97
CA ALA A 72 14.19 2.98 6.78
C ALA A 72 15.69 2.68 6.81
N VAL A 73 16.20 2.14 5.72
CA VAL A 73 17.61 1.80 5.56
C VAL A 73 18.13 2.24 4.18
N PRO A 74 19.40 2.66 4.10
CA PRO A 74 20.02 2.98 2.83
C PRO A 74 20.35 1.67 2.09
N PHE A 75 19.90 1.56 0.86
CA PHE A 75 20.16 0.42 -0.01
C PHE A 75 20.67 0.91 -1.38
N ARG A 76 21.97 0.72 -1.61
CA ARG A 76 22.70 1.29 -2.77
C ARG A 76 22.52 2.81 -2.84
N THR A 77 21.85 3.33 -3.86
CA THR A 77 21.60 4.76 -4.12
C THR A 77 20.24 5.22 -3.64
N GLN A 78 19.45 4.35 -3.00
CA GLN A 78 18.06 4.63 -2.61
C GLN A 78 17.87 4.33 -1.12
N GLN A 79 16.85 4.92 -0.53
CA GLN A 79 16.34 4.51 0.78
C GLN A 79 15.19 3.53 0.59
N LEU A 80 15.21 2.42 1.32
CA LEU A 80 14.18 1.39 1.29
C LEU A 80 13.62 1.16 2.67
N MET A 81 12.42 0.60 2.71
CA MET A 81 11.88 0.02 3.93
C MET A 81 12.34 -1.41 4.08
N GLY A 82 12.58 -1.81 5.31
CA GLY A 82 12.84 -3.19 5.68
C GLY A 82 12.25 -3.54 7.04
N VAL A 83 12.22 -4.83 7.33
CA VAL A 83 11.81 -5.36 8.63
C VAL A 83 13.05 -5.90 9.33
N VAL A 84 13.23 -5.51 10.60
CA VAL A 84 14.27 -6.09 11.46
C VAL A 84 13.88 -7.52 11.80
N VAL A 85 14.66 -8.51 11.36
CA VAL A 85 14.39 -9.94 11.62
C VAL A 85 15.33 -10.54 12.67
N GLY A 86 16.39 -9.81 13.03
CA GLY A 86 17.38 -10.22 14.01
C GLY A 86 18.17 -9.04 14.56
N LEU A 87 18.75 -9.21 15.75
CA LEU A 87 19.68 -8.27 16.38
C LEU A 87 20.93 -9.06 16.80
N SER A 88 22.11 -8.52 16.50
CA SER A 88 23.38 -9.18 16.79
C SER A 88 24.41 -8.20 17.38
N GLN A 89 25.36 -8.71 18.17
CA GLN A 89 26.50 -7.91 18.62
C GLN A 89 27.61 -7.84 17.59
N ILE A 90 27.66 -8.79 16.65
CA ILE A 90 28.69 -8.93 15.64
C ILE A 90 28.04 -8.90 14.26
N SER A 91 28.68 -8.24 13.30
CA SER A 91 28.29 -8.25 11.90
C SER A 91 29.25 -9.14 11.12
N PRO A 92 28.77 -9.97 10.18
CA PRO A 92 29.65 -10.75 9.29
C PRO A 92 30.39 -9.87 8.28
N VAL A 93 29.95 -8.62 8.10
CA VAL A 93 30.57 -7.62 7.22
C VAL A 93 31.19 -6.47 8.02
N SER A 94 32.36 -6.00 7.56
CA SER A 94 33.14 -4.95 8.21
C SER A 94 32.60 -3.54 7.98
N ASP A 95 32.08 -3.25 6.78
CA ASP A 95 31.49 -1.96 6.43
C ASP A 95 29.96 -2.05 6.42
N THR A 96 29.32 -1.35 7.36
CA THR A 96 27.86 -1.35 7.52
C THR A 96 27.33 0.07 7.44
N ARG A 97 26.15 0.23 6.86
CA ARG A 97 25.43 1.49 6.88
C ARG A 97 24.54 1.59 8.13
N PRO A 98 24.15 2.81 8.57
CA PRO A 98 23.25 2.96 9.71
C PRO A 98 21.81 2.57 9.34
N VAL A 99 21.06 2.10 10.34
CA VAL A 99 19.59 2.22 10.33
C VAL A 99 19.24 3.70 10.42
N GLU A 100 18.48 4.24 9.47
CA GLU A 100 18.20 5.69 9.40
C GLU A 100 17.05 6.11 10.29
N ALA A 101 15.99 5.31 10.34
CA ALA A 101 14.81 5.61 11.14
C ALA A 101 13.99 4.36 11.45
N ILE A 102 13.32 4.38 12.60
CA ILE A 102 12.18 3.51 12.92
C ILE A 102 10.93 4.17 12.33
N LEU A 103 10.21 3.43 11.47
CA LEU A 103 9.06 3.95 10.70
C LEU A 103 7.72 3.79 11.42
N ASP A 104 7.62 2.81 12.32
CA ASP A 104 6.47 2.61 13.20
C ASP A 104 6.98 2.54 14.65
N PRO A 105 6.37 3.25 15.62
CA PRO A 105 6.80 3.22 17.02
C PRO A 105 6.74 1.82 17.64
N ASN A 106 5.94 0.90 17.10
CA ASN A 106 5.84 -0.47 17.57
C ASN A 106 6.33 -1.46 16.50
N PRO A 107 6.79 -2.67 16.90
CA PRO A 107 7.01 -3.76 15.97
C PRO A 107 5.72 -4.06 15.18
N VAL A 108 5.83 -4.03 13.85
CA VAL A 108 4.70 -4.33 12.95
C VAL A 108 4.52 -5.84 12.76
N LEU A 109 5.59 -6.61 13.00
CA LEU A 109 5.57 -8.07 13.01
C LEU A 109 5.96 -8.61 14.38
N THR A 110 5.31 -9.70 14.76
CA THR A 110 5.67 -10.50 15.94
C THR A 110 6.79 -11.48 15.60
N PRO A 111 7.56 -11.97 16.59
CA PRO A 111 8.56 -13.01 16.37
C PRO A 111 7.99 -14.27 15.71
N ASN A 112 6.79 -14.70 16.11
CA ASN A 112 6.14 -15.88 15.53
C ASN A 112 5.80 -15.70 14.04
N GLN A 113 5.38 -14.49 13.63
CA GLN A 113 5.14 -14.20 12.22
C GLN A 113 6.44 -14.21 11.40
N ILE A 114 7.55 -13.76 11.99
CA ILE A 114 8.86 -13.80 11.33
C ILE A 114 9.34 -15.26 11.19
N GLU A 115 9.20 -16.07 12.23
CA GLU A 115 9.51 -17.50 12.15
C GLU A 115 8.63 -18.24 11.13
N LEU A 116 7.34 -17.93 11.10
CA LEU A 116 6.45 -18.48 10.08
C LEU A 116 6.86 -18.02 8.67
N ALA A 117 7.26 -16.76 8.49
CA ALA A 117 7.77 -16.29 7.20
C ALA A 117 9.09 -16.99 6.79
N ARG A 118 9.98 -17.26 7.74
CA ARG A 118 11.20 -18.07 7.52
C ARG A 118 10.85 -19.50 7.12
N TRP A 119 9.89 -20.12 7.81
CA TRP A 119 9.38 -21.44 7.45
C TRP A 119 8.78 -21.45 6.04
N LEU A 120 7.89 -20.50 5.71
CA LEU A 120 7.31 -20.35 4.36
C LEU A 120 8.38 -20.20 3.29
N SER A 121 9.41 -19.39 3.56
CA SER A 121 10.52 -19.16 2.62
C SER A 121 11.30 -20.45 2.33
N ARG A 122 11.57 -21.25 3.37
CA ARG A 122 12.26 -22.55 3.24
C ARG A 122 11.38 -23.59 2.55
N GLU A 123 10.14 -23.75 3.00
CA GLU A 123 9.20 -24.77 2.54
C GLU A 123 8.80 -24.56 1.07
N TYR A 124 8.47 -23.32 0.71
CA TYR A 124 7.97 -22.98 -0.62
C TYR A 124 9.04 -22.40 -1.54
N ILE A 125 10.31 -22.43 -1.12
CA ILE A 125 11.45 -21.92 -1.93
C ILE A 125 11.16 -20.48 -2.41
N ALA A 126 10.56 -19.68 -1.53
CA ALA A 126 10.10 -18.33 -1.83
C ALA A 126 11.03 -17.31 -1.16
N PRO A 127 11.25 -16.11 -1.75
CA PRO A 127 12.03 -15.07 -1.10
C PRO A 127 11.41 -14.67 0.25
N LEU A 128 12.20 -14.64 1.32
CA LEU A 128 11.75 -14.26 2.66
C LEU A 128 11.08 -12.88 2.67
N ALA A 129 11.59 -11.94 1.87
CA ALA A 129 10.98 -10.63 1.68
C ALA A 129 9.54 -10.69 1.13
N ALA A 130 9.22 -11.69 0.29
CA ALA A 130 7.86 -11.90 -0.21
C ALA A 130 6.97 -12.56 0.87
N CYS A 131 7.49 -13.54 1.61
CA CYS A 131 6.78 -14.17 2.72
C CYS A 131 6.40 -13.14 3.82
N LEU A 132 7.34 -12.26 4.19
CA LEU A 132 7.09 -11.21 5.19
C LEU A 132 6.02 -10.20 4.76
N GLN A 133 5.87 -9.94 3.45
CA GLN A 133 4.87 -8.98 2.95
C GLN A 133 3.43 -9.42 3.25
N TYR A 134 3.14 -10.72 3.33
CA TYR A 134 1.80 -11.22 3.65
C TYR A 134 1.35 -10.89 5.07
N PHE A 135 2.29 -10.59 5.97
CA PHE A 135 2.00 -10.22 7.35
C PHE A 135 1.92 -8.71 7.56
N LEU A 136 2.28 -7.91 6.54
CA LEU A 136 2.21 -6.45 6.62
C LEU A 136 0.85 -5.95 6.12
N PRO A 137 0.25 -4.92 6.77
CA PRO A 137 -1.01 -4.37 6.31
C PRO A 137 -0.88 -3.77 4.90
N PRO A 138 -1.95 -3.77 4.09
CA PRO A 138 -1.91 -3.23 2.73
C PRO A 138 -1.49 -1.76 2.75
N GLY A 139 -0.57 -1.40 1.85
CA GLY A 139 0.03 -0.05 1.80
C GLY A 139 1.33 0.11 2.58
N SER A 140 1.79 -0.91 3.31
CA SER A 140 3.09 -0.93 4.02
C SER A 140 4.31 -1.06 3.09
N GLY A 141 4.12 -1.10 1.77
CA GLY A 141 5.19 -1.10 0.76
C GLY A 141 5.52 0.29 0.18
N ARG A 142 4.92 1.36 0.72
CA ARG A 142 5.13 2.75 0.25
C ARG A 142 6.54 3.25 0.55
N LYS A 143 7.15 4.02 -0.35
CA LYS A 143 8.45 4.64 -0.05
C LYS A 143 8.33 5.52 1.20
N PRO A 144 9.30 5.46 2.12
CA PRO A 144 9.31 6.35 3.26
C PRO A 144 9.46 7.78 2.75
N GLU A 145 8.70 8.71 3.32
CA GLU A 145 8.78 10.11 2.97
C GLU A 145 9.78 10.81 3.90
N LEU A 146 10.71 11.55 3.33
CA LEU A 146 11.70 12.27 4.10
C LEU A 146 11.08 13.58 4.59
N MET A 147 10.94 13.72 5.90
CA MET A 147 10.37 14.90 6.55
C MET A 147 11.46 15.76 7.15
N LEU A 148 11.28 17.07 7.09
CA LEU A 148 12.05 18.05 7.84
C LEU A 148 11.29 18.39 9.13
N ILE A 149 11.90 18.09 10.28
CA ILE A 149 11.30 18.26 11.60
C ILE A 149 12.04 19.38 12.33
N PRO A 150 11.35 20.43 12.83
CA PRO A 150 11.99 21.48 13.62
C PRO A 150 12.52 20.91 14.94
N LEU A 151 13.65 21.42 15.40
CA LEU A 151 14.18 21.14 16.72
C LEU A 151 13.93 22.35 17.63
N ASP A 152 13.56 22.09 18.87
CA ASP A 152 13.40 23.09 19.93
C ASP A 152 14.78 23.48 20.49
N ASN A 153 15.68 23.89 19.60
CA ASN A 153 16.97 24.43 20.03
C ASN A 153 16.82 25.93 20.28
N THR A 154 17.09 26.34 21.52
CA THR A 154 17.17 27.76 21.94
C THR A 154 18.53 28.38 21.63
N ALA A 155 19.47 27.63 21.03
CA ALA A 155 20.74 28.17 20.58
C ALA A 155 20.46 29.39 19.68
N SER A 156 21.10 30.50 20.03
CA SER A 156 20.94 31.76 19.32
C SER A 156 21.23 31.50 17.84
N PRO A 157 20.25 31.67 16.94
CA PRO A 157 20.45 31.36 15.54
C PRO A 157 21.60 32.23 15.05
N GLY A 158 22.76 31.62 14.77
CA GLY A 158 23.78 32.29 13.96
C GLY A 158 23.11 32.82 12.69
N SER A 159 23.66 33.88 12.08
CA SER A 159 23.09 34.56 10.90
C SER A 159 22.31 33.61 9.99
N LEU A 160 20.98 33.58 10.15
CA LEU A 160 20.11 32.81 9.28
C LEU A 160 19.94 33.60 8.01
N THR A 161 20.08 32.92 6.88
CA THR A 161 19.71 33.51 5.60
C THR A 161 18.20 33.79 5.59
N ALA A 162 17.75 34.70 4.72
CA ALA A 162 16.32 34.99 4.62
C ALA A 162 15.47 33.72 4.32
N PRO A 163 15.88 32.81 3.41
CA PRO A 163 15.18 31.55 3.17
C PRO A 163 15.13 30.63 4.39
N GLU A 164 16.24 30.46 5.12
CA GLU A 164 16.29 29.62 6.33
C GLU A 164 15.36 30.14 7.43
N ARG A 165 15.30 31.46 7.62
CA ARG A 165 14.46 32.09 8.63
C ARG A 165 12.97 31.89 8.34
N VAL A 166 12.59 32.06 7.06
CA VAL A 166 11.21 31.83 6.61
C VAL A 166 10.85 30.36 6.78
N LEU A 167 11.72 29.44 6.37
CA LEU A 167 11.48 28.00 6.49
C LEU A 167 11.38 27.56 7.96
N LEU A 168 12.25 28.05 8.85
CA LEU A 168 12.18 27.73 10.27
C LEU A 168 10.88 28.22 10.92
N ALA A 169 10.45 29.45 10.59
CA ALA A 169 9.19 29.99 11.08
C ALA A 169 7.99 29.15 10.60
N TYR A 170 8.01 28.77 9.32
CA TYR A 170 6.99 27.89 8.74
C TYR A 170 6.95 26.52 9.42
N LEU A 171 8.10 25.87 9.66
CA LEU A 171 8.17 24.58 10.34
C LEU A 171 7.65 24.67 11.79
N ARG A 172 7.95 25.77 12.50
CA ARG A 172 7.43 25.99 13.87
C ARG A 172 5.92 26.21 13.89
N GLN A 173 5.36 26.81 12.83
CA GLN A 173 3.92 27.08 12.74
C GLN A 173 3.12 25.85 12.26
N LYS A 174 3.58 25.20 11.18
CA LYS A 174 2.86 24.10 10.51
C LYS A 174 3.28 22.71 11.03
N GLY A 175 4.47 22.59 11.61
CA GLY A 175 5.05 21.32 12.06
C GLY A 175 5.91 20.62 11.00
N PRO A 176 6.19 19.31 11.19
CA PRO A 176 6.94 18.48 10.23
C PRO A 176 6.41 18.62 8.80
N THR A 177 7.31 18.88 7.84
CA THR A 177 6.95 19.10 6.44
C THR A 177 7.77 18.18 5.52
N PRO A 178 7.21 17.63 4.43
CA PRO A 178 7.97 16.86 3.46
C PRO A 178 9.15 17.65 2.90
N LEU A 179 10.33 17.01 2.83
CA LEU A 179 11.55 17.64 2.31
C LEU A 179 11.39 18.01 0.82
N ALA A 180 10.51 17.32 0.09
CA ALA A 180 10.18 17.64 -1.30
C ALA A 180 9.42 18.95 -1.47
N GLU A 181 8.77 19.46 -0.41
CA GLU A 181 7.99 20.71 -0.43
C GLU A 181 8.81 21.94 0.00
N VAL A 182 10.08 21.77 0.38
CA VAL A 182 10.92 22.83 0.94
C VAL A 182 12.15 23.09 0.10
N ASP A 183 12.71 24.30 0.20
CA ASP A 183 13.96 24.64 -0.47
C ASP A 183 15.13 23.80 0.08
N PRO A 184 15.87 23.05 -0.76
CA PRO A 184 16.90 22.12 -0.30
C PRO A 184 18.11 22.83 0.31
N GLY A 185 18.43 24.06 -0.12
CA GLY A 185 19.53 24.86 0.43
C GLY A 185 19.22 25.32 1.84
N ALA A 186 18.04 25.91 2.04
CA ALA A 186 17.54 26.32 3.35
C ALA A 186 17.39 25.12 4.30
N ALA A 187 16.86 24.00 3.81
CA ALA A 187 16.74 22.78 4.60
C ALA A 187 18.09 22.22 5.03
N ALA A 188 19.09 22.20 4.14
CA ALA A 188 20.45 21.79 4.49
C ALA A 188 21.07 22.71 5.54
N GLY A 189 20.96 24.03 5.37
CA GLY A 189 21.47 25.02 6.32
C GLY A 189 20.83 24.90 7.71
N LEU A 190 19.52 24.67 7.79
CA LEU A 190 18.84 24.44 9.08
C LEU A 190 19.29 23.15 9.77
N VAL A 191 19.56 22.09 9.00
CA VAL A 191 20.06 20.81 9.53
C VAL A 191 21.48 20.94 10.05
N GLU A 192 22.36 21.59 9.28
CA GLU A 192 23.75 21.87 9.65
C GLU A 192 23.83 22.72 10.92
N LYS A 193 22.95 23.72 11.04
CA LYS A 193 22.85 24.59 12.22
C LYS A 193 22.14 23.93 13.42
N GLY A 194 21.69 22.67 13.30
CA GLY A 194 21.02 21.95 14.39
C GLY A 194 19.67 22.55 14.79
N LEU A 195 18.98 23.22 13.85
CA LEU A 195 17.66 23.84 14.05
C LEU A 195 16.52 22.97 13.49
N ALA A 196 16.86 22.00 12.64
CA ALA A 196 15.94 20.98 12.16
C ALA A 196 16.70 19.65 11.99
N ARG A 197 15.97 18.54 11.90
CA ARG A 197 16.53 17.25 11.50
C ARG A 197 15.71 16.66 10.35
N ARG A 198 16.37 15.86 9.51
CA ARG A 198 15.70 15.03 8.52
C ARG A 198 15.30 13.72 9.19
N GLN A 199 14.07 13.27 8.99
CA GLN A 199 13.59 11.99 9.51
C GLN A 199 12.68 11.34 8.47
N SER A 200 12.96 10.07 8.18
CA SER A 200 12.09 9.25 7.33
C SER A 200 10.87 8.82 8.12
N VAL A 201 9.66 9.04 7.58
CA VAL A 201 8.39 8.72 8.22
C VAL A 201 7.51 7.95 7.24
N LEU A 202 6.68 7.03 7.75
CA LEU A 202 5.65 6.38 6.96
C LEU A 202 4.43 7.30 6.85
N THR A 203 4.18 7.85 5.67
CA THR A 203 2.99 8.69 5.45
C THR A 203 1.74 7.82 5.51
N LYS A 204 0.72 8.27 6.27
CA LYS A 204 -0.56 7.53 6.41
C LYS A 204 -1.15 7.22 5.02
N PRO A 205 -1.74 6.03 4.83
CA PRO A 205 -2.46 5.72 3.61
C PRO A 205 -3.54 6.77 3.32
N ARG A 206 -3.42 7.49 2.20
CA ARG A 206 -4.57 8.14 1.56
C ARG A 206 -5.42 7.02 0.93
N VAL A 207 -6.23 6.35 1.74
CA VAL A 207 -7.24 5.42 1.26
C VAL A 207 -8.50 6.26 1.05
N GLY A 208 -8.86 6.47 -0.20
CA GLY A 208 -10.19 6.98 -0.55
C GLY A 208 -11.10 5.79 -0.84
N PRO A 209 -12.41 5.89 -0.58
CA PRO A 209 -13.36 4.90 -1.07
C PRO A 209 -13.24 4.77 -2.60
N LYS A 210 -13.49 3.56 -3.12
CA LYS A 210 -13.65 3.38 -4.57
C LYS A 210 -14.94 4.09 -4.96
N LEU A 211 -14.83 5.10 -5.83
CA LEU A 211 -15.98 5.80 -6.39
C LEU A 211 -16.33 5.14 -7.72
N GLU A 212 -17.57 4.69 -7.86
CA GLU A 212 -18.08 4.07 -9.09
C GLU A 212 -19.24 4.91 -9.63
N ARG A 213 -19.26 5.11 -10.94
CA ARG A 213 -20.42 5.68 -11.63
C ARG A 213 -21.44 4.58 -11.85
N MET A 214 -22.71 4.89 -11.69
CA MET A 214 -23.80 3.92 -11.81
C MET A 214 -24.68 4.28 -13.00
N VAL A 215 -25.37 3.29 -13.54
CA VAL A 215 -26.37 3.48 -14.58
C VAL A 215 -27.71 3.01 -14.03
N GLU A 216 -28.69 3.90 -13.98
CA GLU A 216 -30.06 3.54 -13.65
C GLU A 216 -30.89 3.47 -14.93
N LEU A 217 -31.75 2.47 -15.04
CA LEU A 217 -32.76 2.43 -16.09
C LEU A 217 -33.93 3.34 -15.66
N THR A 218 -34.19 4.41 -16.42
CA THR A 218 -35.23 5.39 -16.07
C THR A 218 -36.62 4.95 -16.53
N ILE A 219 -36.67 4.06 -17.52
CA ILE A 219 -37.91 3.51 -18.07
C ILE A 219 -38.25 2.19 -17.37
N PRO A 220 -39.53 1.88 -17.15
CA PRO A 220 -39.91 0.57 -16.62
C PRO A 220 -39.56 -0.55 -17.62
N PRO A 221 -39.12 -1.73 -17.15
CA PRO A 221 -38.74 -2.85 -18.02
C PRO A 221 -39.80 -3.23 -19.06
N ASP A 222 -41.09 -3.15 -18.70
CA ASP A 222 -42.22 -3.51 -19.55
C ASP A 222 -42.37 -2.61 -20.80
N GLU A 223 -41.78 -1.41 -20.79
CA GLU A 223 -41.85 -0.47 -21.92
C GLU A 223 -40.71 -0.66 -22.93
N ILE A 224 -39.68 -1.46 -22.59
CA ILE A 224 -38.48 -1.64 -23.41
C ILE A 224 -38.82 -2.27 -24.76
N ASP A 225 -39.69 -3.28 -24.79
CA ASP A 225 -40.11 -3.96 -26.01
C ASP A 225 -40.72 -2.99 -27.05
N GLY A 226 -41.37 -1.92 -26.59
CA GLY A 226 -41.91 -0.85 -27.45
C GLY A 226 -40.85 0.09 -28.00
N MET A 227 -39.69 0.19 -27.34
CA MET A 227 -38.60 1.09 -27.71
C MET A 227 -37.56 0.43 -28.61
N LEU A 228 -37.33 -0.87 -28.48
CA LEU A 228 -36.39 -1.63 -29.31
C LEU A 228 -36.55 -1.41 -30.83
N PRO A 229 -37.76 -1.28 -31.41
CA PRO A 229 -37.91 -1.01 -32.85
C PRO A 229 -37.42 0.38 -33.30
N THR A 230 -37.33 1.33 -32.38
CA THR A 230 -36.85 2.70 -32.66
C THR A 230 -35.32 2.78 -32.69
N LEU A 231 -34.67 1.81 -32.05
CA LEU A 231 -33.25 1.55 -32.14
C LEU A 231 -33.00 0.77 -33.42
N GLY A 232 -32.31 1.36 -34.39
CA GLY A 232 -31.96 0.65 -35.63
C GLY A 232 -31.29 -0.71 -35.36
N ARG A 233 -31.41 -1.64 -36.33
CA ARG A 233 -30.83 -3.01 -36.38
C ARG A 233 -29.50 -3.18 -35.59
N PRO A 234 -29.22 -4.39 -35.06
CA PRO A 234 -28.71 -4.61 -33.71
C PRO A 234 -27.67 -3.56 -33.29
N SER A 235 -28.06 -2.74 -32.32
CA SER A 235 -27.23 -1.68 -31.78
C SER A 235 -26.86 -2.02 -30.34
N LYS A 236 -25.63 -1.68 -29.92
CA LYS A 236 -25.18 -1.83 -28.52
C LYS A 236 -26.10 -1.11 -27.51
N GLN A 237 -26.94 -0.18 -27.98
CA GLN A 237 -27.98 0.47 -27.18
C GLN A 237 -29.13 -0.48 -26.84
N ALA A 238 -29.54 -1.34 -27.77
CA ALA A 238 -30.55 -2.36 -27.52
C ALA A 238 -30.02 -3.40 -26.54
N ASP A 239 -28.80 -3.90 -26.77
CA ASP A 239 -28.14 -4.87 -25.88
C ASP A 239 -28.03 -4.33 -24.45
N LEU A 240 -27.71 -3.05 -24.29
CA LEU A 240 -27.69 -2.37 -22.99
C LEU A 240 -29.06 -2.32 -22.31
N LEU A 241 -30.13 -1.99 -23.04
CA LEU A 241 -31.48 -1.94 -22.47
C LEU A 241 -31.94 -3.31 -22.00
N LEU A 242 -31.76 -4.34 -22.83
CA LEU A 242 -32.10 -5.70 -22.42
C LEU A 242 -31.28 -6.11 -21.19
N TYR A 243 -29.96 -5.91 -21.22
CA TYR A 243 -29.11 -6.27 -20.09
C TYR A 243 -29.48 -5.55 -18.79
N LEU A 244 -29.76 -4.24 -18.84
CA LEU A 244 -30.19 -3.47 -17.68
C LEU A 244 -31.57 -3.91 -17.16
N SER A 245 -32.46 -4.37 -18.04
CA SER A 245 -33.81 -4.85 -17.67
C SER A 245 -33.82 -6.22 -16.99
N GLU A 246 -32.82 -7.05 -17.26
CA GLU A 246 -32.68 -8.39 -16.69
C GLU A 246 -31.91 -8.41 -15.37
N LEU A 247 -31.28 -7.28 -14.98
CA LEU A 247 -30.53 -7.17 -13.74
C LEU A 247 -31.45 -6.99 -12.53
N ASP A 248 -31.25 -7.81 -11.50
CA ASP A 248 -31.87 -7.61 -10.18
C ASP A 248 -31.33 -6.37 -9.46
N ASP A 249 -30.14 -5.90 -9.83
CA ASP A 249 -29.53 -4.68 -9.30
C ASP A 249 -30.06 -3.47 -10.09
N PRO A 250 -30.85 -2.56 -9.49
CA PRO A 250 -31.38 -1.38 -10.19
C PRO A 250 -30.30 -0.32 -10.44
N LEU A 251 -29.15 -0.42 -9.77
CA LEU A 251 -28.04 0.54 -9.86
C LEU A 251 -26.71 -0.19 -10.11
N PRO A 252 -26.54 -0.87 -11.25
CA PRO A 252 -25.29 -1.52 -11.56
C PRO A 252 -24.16 -0.51 -11.81
N ALA A 253 -22.95 -0.90 -11.44
CA ALA A 253 -21.75 -0.13 -11.74
C ALA A 253 -21.54 -0.06 -13.27
N LEU A 254 -21.32 1.15 -13.79
CA LEU A 254 -21.16 1.41 -15.22
C LEU A 254 -20.08 0.51 -15.84
N ASP A 255 -18.93 0.36 -15.18
CA ASP A 255 -17.83 -0.44 -15.71
C ASP A 255 -18.20 -1.93 -15.87
N ASN A 256 -19.04 -2.47 -14.97
CA ASN A 256 -19.54 -3.85 -15.07
C ASN A 256 -20.52 -4.00 -16.24
N VAL A 257 -21.41 -3.02 -16.42
CA VAL A 257 -22.37 -2.99 -17.54
C VAL A 257 -21.64 -2.91 -18.88
N LEU A 258 -20.65 -2.02 -19.00
CA LEU A 258 -19.84 -1.86 -20.20
C LEU A 258 -19.05 -3.14 -20.53
N ALA A 259 -18.50 -3.80 -19.53
CA ALA A 259 -17.79 -5.07 -19.69
C ALA A 259 -18.72 -6.22 -20.09
N ALA A 260 -19.92 -6.29 -19.51
CA ALA A 260 -20.88 -7.35 -19.81
C ALA A 260 -21.47 -7.25 -21.23
N VAL A 261 -21.77 -6.04 -21.69
CA VAL A 261 -22.33 -5.78 -23.02
C VAL A 261 -21.23 -5.61 -24.10
N ASP A 262 -19.97 -5.58 -23.67
CA ASP A 262 -18.80 -5.32 -24.53
C ASP A 262 -18.99 -4.05 -25.38
N CYS A 263 -19.16 -2.91 -24.70
CA CYS A 263 -19.37 -1.63 -25.36
C CYS A 263 -18.62 -0.47 -24.68
N SER A 264 -18.43 0.62 -25.43
CA SER A 264 -17.92 1.87 -24.87
C SER A 264 -19.02 2.64 -24.12
N ILE A 265 -18.67 3.78 -23.51
CA ILE A 265 -19.64 4.66 -22.86
C ILE A 265 -20.61 5.35 -23.84
N SER A 266 -20.31 5.38 -25.14
CA SER A 266 -21.09 6.16 -26.11
C SER A 266 -22.55 5.67 -26.26
N PRO A 267 -22.83 4.36 -26.37
CA PRO A 267 -24.19 3.83 -26.28
C PRO A 267 -24.94 4.23 -25.00
N VAL A 268 -24.28 4.23 -23.84
CA VAL A 268 -24.90 4.66 -22.56
C VAL A 268 -25.28 6.13 -22.62
N ASN A 269 -24.39 7.00 -23.08
CA ASN A 269 -24.69 8.43 -23.26
C ASN A 269 -25.87 8.66 -24.21
N ALA A 270 -25.99 7.87 -25.27
CA ALA A 270 -27.13 7.96 -26.20
C ALA A 270 -28.46 7.52 -25.57
N LEU A 271 -28.43 6.57 -24.62
CA LEU A 271 -29.62 6.21 -23.82
C LEU A 271 -29.97 7.34 -22.84
N VAL A 272 -28.97 7.99 -22.25
CA VAL A 272 -29.15 9.16 -21.37
C VAL A 272 -29.74 10.35 -22.12
N GLU A 273 -29.23 10.65 -23.32
CA GLU A 273 -29.77 11.72 -24.18
C GLU A 273 -31.24 11.49 -24.57
N ARG A 274 -31.66 10.22 -24.66
CA ARG A 274 -33.06 9.83 -24.92
C ARG A 274 -33.93 9.76 -23.67
N GLY A 275 -33.35 9.89 -22.48
CA GLY A 275 -34.04 9.76 -21.20
C GLY A 275 -34.44 8.33 -20.84
N TRP A 276 -33.74 7.32 -21.39
CA TRP A 276 -34.01 5.90 -21.09
C TRP A 276 -33.09 5.33 -20.02
N ALA A 277 -32.00 6.03 -19.72
CA ALA A 277 -31.11 5.72 -18.62
C ALA A 277 -30.61 7.02 -17.97
N GLU A 278 -30.17 6.95 -16.73
CA GLU A 278 -29.52 8.05 -16.02
C GLU A 278 -28.14 7.61 -15.52
N LEU A 279 -27.15 8.49 -15.69
CA LEU A 279 -25.82 8.30 -15.11
C LEU A 279 -25.77 8.95 -13.74
N ILE A 280 -25.76 8.13 -12.69
CA ILE A 280 -25.65 8.63 -11.33
C ILE A 280 -24.19 9.05 -11.06
N PRO A 281 -23.97 10.21 -10.41
CA PRO A 281 -22.64 10.67 -10.02
C PRO A 281 -21.85 9.60 -9.25
N PRO A 282 -20.51 9.68 -9.22
CA PRO A 282 -19.69 8.70 -8.53
C PRO A 282 -20.07 8.64 -7.05
N GLN A 283 -20.54 7.48 -6.59
CA GLN A 283 -20.85 7.23 -5.17
C GLN A 283 -20.01 6.07 -4.64
N THR A 284 -19.91 5.98 -3.31
CA THR A 284 -19.23 4.86 -2.65
C THR A 284 -20.19 3.67 -2.58
N ARG A 285 -19.86 2.57 -3.27
CA ARG A 285 -20.59 1.30 -3.15
C ARG A 285 -19.97 0.48 -2.02
N LEU A 286 -20.72 0.27 -0.94
CA LEU A 286 -20.32 -0.65 0.12
C LEU A 286 -20.77 -2.06 -0.31
N ASP A 287 -19.88 -2.84 -0.93
CA ASP A 287 -20.20 -4.22 -1.26
C ASP A 287 -20.31 -5.05 0.01
N MET A 288 -21.55 -5.22 0.47
CA MET A 288 -21.85 -5.99 1.67
C MET A 288 -21.90 -7.49 1.31
N PRO A 289 -21.16 -8.36 2.04
CA PRO A 289 -21.18 -9.80 1.82
C PRO A 289 -22.63 -10.33 1.82
N PRO A 290 -22.96 -11.35 1.00
CA PRO A 290 -24.33 -11.86 0.89
C PRO A 290 -24.98 -12.21 2.23
N ALA A 291 -24.18 -12.66 3.20
CA ALA A 291 -24.63 -13.02 4.55
C ALA A 291 -25.15 -11.84 5.40
N LEU A 292 -24.87 -10.60 5.01
CA LEU A 292 -25.27 -9.38 5.71
C LEU A 292 -26.33 -8.57 4.94
N ARG A 293 -26.81 -9.08 3.79
CA ARG A 293 -27.88 -8.46 2.99
C ARG A 293 -29.23 -8.79 3.60
N ASP A 294 -29.57 -8.17 4.72
CA ASP A 294 -30.94 -8.19 5.24
C ASP A 294 -31.78 -7.18 4.43
N ASN A 295 -32.61 -7.69 3.51
CA ASN A 295 -33.41 -6.90 2.56
C ASN A 295 -34.65 -6.21 3.19
N SER A 296 -34.66 -5.95 4.50
CA SER A 296 -35.86 -5.50 5.20
C SER A 296 -35.78 -4.11 5.85
N ALA A 297 -34.62 -3.44 5.84
CA ALA A 297 -34.47 -2.10 6.39
C ALA A 297 -34.35 -1.05 5.28
N PRO A 298 -35.18 0.01 5.26
CA PRO A 298 -34.95 1.16 4.39
C PRO A 298 -33.58 1.75 4.69
N LEU A 299 -32.78 1.96 3.65
CA LEU A 299 -31.50 2.67 3.75
C LEU A 299 -31.78 4.10 4.22
N GLU A 300 -31.46 4.41 5.48
CA GLU A 300 -31.40 5.79 5.93
C GLU A 300 -30.31 6.49 5.12
N THR A 301 -30.70 7.53 4.39
CA THR A 301 -29.78 8.40 3.67
C THR A 301 -28.87 9.05 4.70
N ILE A 302 -27.62 8.59 4.78
CA ILE A 302 -26.59 9.28 5.56
C ILE A 302 -26.27 10.57 4.81
N THR A 303 -27.03 11.62 5.11
CA THR A 303 -26.68 12.98 4.72
C THR A 303 -25.46 13.38 5.54
N ASP A 304 -24.31 13.48 4.88
CA ASP A 304 -23.10 14.09 5.46
C ASP A 304 -23.44 15.51 5.92
N SER A 305 -23.57 15.69 7.23
CA SER A 305 -23.65 17.01 7.87
C SER A 305 -22.24 17.48 8.21
N PRO A 306 -21.79 18.64 7.71
CA PRO A 306 -20.45 19.15 7.99
C PRO A 306 -20.46 19.97 9.29
N ALA A 307 -20.07 19.36 10.42
CA ALA A 307 -19.55 19.95 11.66
C ALA A 307 -19.60 18.87 12.75
N GLU A 308 -18.62 18.66 13.63
CA GLU A 308 -18.05 19.66 14.52
C GLU A 308 -16.57 19.36 14.86
N GLN A 309 -15.78 20.43 14.80
CA GLN A 309 -14.56 20.61 15.58
C GLN A 309 -14.89 20.67 17.08
N LYS A 310 -14.13 19.94 17.92
CA LYS A 310 -13.79 20.21 19.35
C LYS A 310 -13.24 18.90 19.95
N VAL A 311 -12.14 18.82 20.71
CA VAL A 311 -11.12 19.70 21.31
C VAL A 311 -9.82 18.89 21.30
#